data_AF-A0A524FYK7-F1
#
_entry.id   AF-A0A524FYK7-F1
#
_cell.length_a   1.000
_cell.length_b   1.000
_cell.length_c   1.000
_cell.angle_alpha   90.00
_cell.angle_beta   90.00
_cell.angle_gamma   90.00
#
_symmetry.space_group_name_H-M   'P 1'
#
loop_
_entity.id
_entity.type
_entity.pdbx_description
1 polymer ?
#
loop_
_entity_poly.entity_id
_entity_poly.type
_entity_poly.pdbx_seq_one_letter_code
_entity_poly.pdbx_strand_id
1 'polypeptide(L)'
;MKIRISKKNPNKDYETETLEYIRHNPGGVTITDIATGTEHSRNTIAKYVSILENKNKIFRKKIGAYHLYFVGKEGYFPKEITTSYYKAILAGLKKHFPDKEEIFKQIGREALQYIDFSFGPTIKRQMKVIKGSPIIKLYFEVFKNFYTSYDLLQPTIEISDPEIDETGMSAIYRFSDSEFLENSEEFIYHFYMAAGIMEVIFTREIGHPVECFVEEIHLADNKKDSYVKISVNIK
;
A
#
# COMPACT_ATOMS: atom_id res chain seq x y z
N MET A 1 19.14 36.99 -41.01
CA MET A 1 18.73 37.01 -39.58
C MET A 1 17.55 36.03 -39.43
N LYS A 2 17.81 34.78 -39.04
CA LYS A 2 16.75 33.77 -38.86
C LYS A 2 16.26 33.85 -37.41
N ILE A 3 15.05 34.38 -37.23
CA ILE A 3 14.34 34.36 -35.95
C ILE A 3 14.03 32.89 -35.63
N ARG A 4 14.75 32.32 -34.64
CA ARG A 4 14.38 31.04 -34.04
C ARG A 4 13.17 31.29 -33.14
N ILE A 5 11.99 31.00 -33.66
CA ILE A 5 10.78 30.85 -32.85
C ILE A 5 10.98 29.57 -32.03
N SER A 6 11.11 29.69 -30.72
CA SER A 6 11.13 28.51 -29.84
C SER A 6 9.76 27.86 -29.91
N LYS A 7 9.69 26.65 -30.47
CA LYS A 7 8.53 25.78 -30.31
C LYS A 7 8.41 25.48 -28.82
N LYS A 8 7.49 26.15 -28.13
CA LYS A 8 6.97 25.67 -26.84
C LYS A 8 6.39 24.29 -27.10
N ASN A 9 7.05 23.25 -26.60
CA ASN A 9 6.48 21.90 -26.58
C ASN A 9 5.25 21.95 -25.66
N PRO A 10 4.03 21.73 -26.18
CA PRO A 10 2.81 22.03 -25.44
C PRO A 10 2.44 21.00 -24.37
N ASN A 11 3.34 20.08 -23.99
CA ASN A 11 2.99 18.97 -23.08
C ASN A 11 4.08 18.54 -22.09
N LYS A 12 5.11 19.37 -21.82
CA LYS A 12 6.01 19.09 -20.68
C LYS A 12 5.43 19.66 -19.39
N ASP A 13 5.00 18.79 -18.50
CA ASP A 13 4.52 19.16 -17.17
C ASP A 13 5.69 19.24 -16.17
N TYR A 14 6.43 20.33 -16.28
CA TYR A 14 7.58 20.60 -15.41
C TYR A 14 7.20 20.70 -13.93
N GLU A 15 5.95 21.08 -13.60
CA GLU A 15 5.50 21.15 -12.21
C GLU A 15 5.41 19.74 -11.62
N THR A 16 4.75 18.84 -12.34
CA THR A 16 4.61 17.43 -11.94
C THR A 16 5.99 16.74 -11.90
N GLU A 17 6.82 16.89 -12.93
CA GLU A 17 8.16 16.26 -12.95
C GLU A 17 9.04 16.75 -11.78
N THR A 18 9.00 18.06 -11.47
CA THR A 18 9.73 18.62 -10.32
C THR A 18 9.22 18.05 -9.01
N LEU A 19 7.89 17.97 -8.84
CA LEU A 19 7.26 17.43 -7.64
C LEU A 19 7.58 15.94 -7.45
N GLU A 20 7.48 15.14 -8.51
CA GLU A 20 7.81 13.72 -8.49
C GLU A 20 9.28 13.49 -8.13
N TYR A 21 10.21 14.28 -8.69
CA TYR A 21 11.61 14.17 -8.31
C TYR A 21 11.83 14.43 -6.81
N ILE A 22 11.19 15.47 -6.25
CA ILE A 22 11.28 15.78 -4.81
C ILE A 22 10.63 14.66 -3.98
N ARG A 23 9.52 14.07 -4.43
CA ARG A 23 8.82 12.95 -3.78
C ARG A 23 9.69 11.70 -3.65
N HIS A 24 10.43 11.35 -4.69
CA HIS A 24 11.34 10.20 -4.67
C HIS A 24 12.61 10.45 -3.84
N ASN A 25 12.83 11.67 -3.33
CA ASN A 25 14.01 12.04 -2.55
C ASN A 25 13.62 12.66 -1.18
N PRO A 26 13.08 11.87 -0.24
CA PRO A 26 12.52 12.37 1.02
C PRO A 26 13.56 13.01 1.96
N GLY A 27 14.85 12.75 1.76
CA GLY A 27 15.94 13.42 2.46
C GLY A 27 16.11 14.91 2.12
N GLY A 28 15.36 15.41 1.14
CA GLY A 28 15.43 16.77 0.64
C GLY A 28 16.49 16.94 -0.45
N VAL A 29 16.18 17.79 -1.43
CA VAL A 29 17.02 18.01 -2.62
C VAL A 29 17.26 19.48 -2.87
N THR A 30 18.39 19.83 -3.48
CA THR A 30 18.65 21.18 -3.96
C THR A 30 18.06 21.40 -5.36
N ILE A 31 17.95 22.66 -5.79
CA ILE A 31 17.62 23.00 -7.18
C ILE A 31 18.61 22.37 -8.17
N THR A 32 19.88 22.22 -7.78
CA THR A 32 20.90 21.61 -8.63
C THR A 32 20.66 20.12 -8.80
N ASP A 33 20.30 19.41 -7.73
CA ASP A 33 20.01 17.98 -7.78
C ASP A 33 18.79 17.71 -8.65
N ILE A 34 17.71 18.48 -8.47
CA ILE A 34 16.51 18.39 -9.29
C ILE A 34 16.83 18.68 -10.76
N ALA A 35 17.56 19.75 -11.06
CA ALA A 35 17.93 20.12 -12.43
C ALA A 35 18.75 19.02 -13.12
N THR A 36 19.64 18.38 -12.36
CA THR A 36 20.47 17.29 -12.86
C THR A 36 19.64 16.04 -13.12
N GLY A 37 18.81 15.63 -12.16
CA GLY A 37 18.02 14.40 -12.26
C GLY A 37 16.79 14.47 -13.18
N THR A 38 16.35 15.68 -13.57
CA THR A 38 15.25 15.89 -14.52
C THR A 38 15.72 16.38 -15.90
N GLU A 39 17.04 16.58 -16.06
CA GLU A 39 17.66 17.15 -17.28
C GLU A 39 17.11 18.54 -17.69
N HIS A 40 16.60 19.30 -16.72
CA HIS A 40 16.08 20.65 -16.93
C HIS A 40 17.05 21.73 -16.48
N SER A 41 16.90 22.95 -17.01
CA SER A 41 17.72 24.07 -16.56
C SER A 41 17.41 24.44 -15.10
N ARG A 42 18.45 24.85 -14.35
CA ARG A 42 18.29 25.35 -12.97
C ARG A 42 17.29 26.51 -12.86
N ASN A 43 17.20 27.36 -13.87
CA ASN A 43 16.23 28.47 -13.92
C ASN A 43 14.79 27.96 -14.07
N THR A 44 14.59 26.92 -14.89
CA THR A 44 13.30 26.24 -15.03
C THR A 44 12.89 25.65 -13.68
N ILE A 45 13.79 24.87 -13.05
CA ILE A 45 13.53 24.26 -11.75
C ILE A 45 13.24 25.31 -10.68
N ALA A 46 14.05 26.36 -10.58
CA ALA A 46 13.84 27.43 -9.60
C ALA A 46 12.45 28.06 -9.71
N LYS A 47 11.95 28.27 -10.93
CA LYS A 47 10.60 28.76 -11.18
C LYS A 47 9.53 27.79 -10.65
N TYR A 48 9.62 26.50 -10.99
CA TYR A 48 8.61 25.52 -10.60
C TYR A 48 8.66 25.15 -9.11
N VAL A 49 9.86 25.14 -8.51
CA VAL A 49 10.04 25.05 -7.06
C VAL A 49 9.31 26.19 -6.34
N SER A 50 9.46 27.44 -6.82
CA SER A 50 8.73 28.58 -6.24
C SER A 50 7.20 28.43 -6.37
N ILE A 51 6.71 27.92 -7.50
CA ILE A 51 5.27 27.64 -7.70
C ILE A 51 4.78 26.58 -6.71
N LEU A 52 5.52 25.47 -6.56
CA LEU A 52 5.17 24.37 -5.66
C LEU A 52 5.21 24.80 -4.19
N GLU A 53 6.18 25.63 -3.80
CA GLU A 53 6.30 26.22 -2.46
C GLU A 53 5.08 27.10 -2.16
N ASN A 54 4.69 27.97 -3.10
CA ASN A 54 3.50 28.81 -2.99
C ASN A 54 2.19 28.00 -2.91
N LYS A 55 2.14 26.83 -3.56
CA LYS A 55 1.02 25.88 -3.49
C LYS A 55 1.03 25.01 -2.22
N ASN A 56 1.98 25.21 -1.31
CA ASN A 56 2.22 24.38 -0.12
C ASN A 56 2.45 22.89 -0.43
N LYS A 57 2.89 22.57 -1.66
CA LYS A 57 3.21 21.19 -2.09
C LYS A 57 4.62 20.77 -1.70
N ILE A 58 5.51 21.74 -1.45
CA ILE A 58 6.85 21.54 -0.91
C ILE A 58 7.15 22.60 0.14
N PHE A 59 8.15 22.37 0.98
CA PHE A 59 8.73 23.37 1.87
C PHE A 59 10.26 23.35 1.75
N ARG A 60 10.92 24.45 2.11
CA ARG A 60 12.39 24.53 2.11
C ARG A 60 12.98 24.64 3.51
N LYS A 61 14.14 24.04 3.71
CA LYS A 61 14.97 24.18 4.92
C LYS A 61 16.38 24.59 4.51
N LYS A 62 16.95 25.58 5.21
CA LYS A 62 18.35 25.97 5.02
C LYS A 62 19.26 25.00 5.79
N ILE A 63 20.21 24.38 5.10
CA ILE A 63 21.25 23.53 5.70
C ILE A 63 22.62 24.04 5.22
N GLY A 64 23.36 24.68 6.12
CA GLY A 64 24.60 25.37 5.79
C GLY A 64 24.39 26.45 4.72
N ALA A 65 25.13 26.34 3.61
CA ALA A 65 25.01 27.24 2.46
C ALA A 65 23.85 26.90 1.51
N TYR A 66 23.20 25.75 1.68
CA TYR A 66 22.22 25.23 0.74
C TYR A 66 20.79 25.36 1.25
N HIS A 67 19.85 25.39 0.31
CA HIS A 67 18.43 25.16 0.59
C HIS A 67 18.06 23.77 0.08
N LEU A 68 17.56 22.93 0.97
CA LEU A 68 16.93 21.67 0.62
C LEU A 68 15.41 21.87 0.55
N TYR A 69 14.80 21.25 -0.44
CA TYR A 69 13.37 21.26 -0.69
C TYR A 69 12.81 19.88 -0.40
N PHE A 70 11.72 19.84 0.36
CA PHE A 70 11.06 18.65 0.87
C PHE A 70 9.59 18.67 0.47
N VAL A 71 8.93 17.51 0.40
CA VAL A 71 7.47 17.45 0.17
C VAL A 71 6.71 18.11 1.32
N GLY A 72 5.63 18.83 0.99
CA GLY A 72 4.77 19.62 1.89
C GLY A 72 3.99 18.80 2.94
N LYS A 73 3.00 19.45 3.58
CA LYS A 73 2.27 18.97 4.78
C LYS A 73 1.64 17.57 4.69
N GLU A 74 1.42 17.04 3.50
CA GLU A 74 1.11 15.63 3.31
C GLU A 74 2.46 14.90 3.23
N GLY A 75 2.92 14.36 4.36
CA GLY A 75 4.15 13.58 4.42
C GLY A 75 4.09 12.45 3.41
N TYR A 76 4.67 12.67 2.22
CA TYR A 76 4.81 11.64 1.22
C TYR A 76 5.99 10.77 1.64
N PHE A 77 5.66 9.62 2.22
CA PHE A 77 6.63 8.55 2.38
C PHE A 77 6.58 7.69 1.12
N PRO A 78 7.67 7.58 0.35
CA PRO A 78 7.74 6.65 -0.77
C PRO A 78 7.32 5.25 -0.32
N LYS A 79 6.56 4.56 -1.18
CA LYS A 79 6.07 3.21 -0.89
C LYS A 79 7.24 2.29 -0.60
N GLU A 80 8.31 2.39 -1.39
CA GLU A 80 9.50 1.54 -1.29
C GLU A 80 10.17 1.67 0.09
N ILE A 81 10.25 2.88 0.63
CA ILE A 81 10.82 3.13 1.97
C ILE A 81 9.89 2.60 3.05
N THR A 82 8.57 2.80 2.90
CA THR A 82 7.57 2.34 3.87
C THR A 82 7.54 0.81 3.92
N THR A 83 7.47 0.15 2.76
CA THR A 83 7.56 -1.32 2.64
C THR A 83 8.87 -1.83 3.23
N SER A 84 10.02 -1.23 2.90
CA SER A 84 11.32 -1.68 3.42
C SER A 84 11.42 -1.54 4.93
N TYR A 85 10.94 -0.42 5.48
CA TYR A 85 10.89 -0.20 6.93
C TYR A 85 9.99 -1.22 7.62
N TYR A 86 8.81 -1.49 7.06
CA TYR A 86 7.88 -2.49 7.58
C TYR A 86 8.46 -3.91 7.52
N LYS A 87 9.10 -4.30 6.41
CA LYS A 87 9.82 -5.57 6.27
C LYS A 87 10.92 -5.74 7.33
N ALA A 88 11.71 -4.70 7.58
CA ALA A 88 12.74 -4.74 8.60
C ALA A 88 12.15 -5.00 10.01
N ILE A 89 10.98 -4.40 10.31
CA ILE A 89 10.25 -4.67 11.54
C ILE A 89 9.78 -6.13 11.57
N LEU A 90 9.15 -6.63 10.49
CA LEU A 90 8.69 -8.01 10.38
C LEU A 90 9.81 -9.03 10.62
N ALA A 91 10.94 -8.86 9.93
CA ALA A 91 12.09 -9.75 10.07
C ALA A 91 12.64 -9.73 11.51
N GLY A 92 12.75 -8.53 12.11
CA GLY A 92 13.14 -8.39 13.52
C GLY A 92 12.16 -9.12 14.46
N LEU A 93 10.86 -8.99 14.23
CA LEU A 93 9.83 -9.64 15.02
C LEU A 93 9.86 -11.17 14.86
N LYS A 94 9.98 -11.71 13.64
CA LYS A 94 10.13 -13.16 13.40
C LYS A 94 11.37 -13.72 14.07
N LYS A 95 12.49 -12.99 14.04
CA LYS A 95 13.73 -13.39 14.70
C LYS A 95 13.60 -13.47 16.22
N HIS A 96 12.89 -12.54 16.85
CA HIS A 96 12.78 -12.46 18.31
C HIS A 96 11.57 -13.22 18.89
N PHE A 97 10.54 -13.44 18.08
CA PHE A 97 9.30 -14.13 18.45
C PHE A 97 8.95 -15.19 17.39
N PRO A 98 9.77 -16.25 17.25
CA PRO A 98 9.44 -17.36 16.35
C PRO A 98 8.20 -18.10 16.85
N ASP A 99 7.40 -18.57 15.89
CA ASP A 99 6.22 -19.44 16.09
C ASP A 99 5.17 -18.81 17.02
N LYS A 100 4.92 -17.52 16.80
CA LYS A 100 3.94 -16.70 17.53
C LYS A 100 2.87 -16.13 16.61
N GLU A 101 2.47 -16.90 15.60
CA GLU A 101 1.49 -16.55 14.56
C GLU A 101 0.23 -15.89 15.14
N GLU A 102 -0.38 -16.49 16.17
CA GLU A 102 -1.57 -15.94 16.81
C GLU A 102 -1.34 -14.60 17.52
N ILE A 103 -0.14 -14.31 18.02
CA ILE A 103 0.19 -12.99 18.57
C ILE A 103 0.17 -11.94 17.45
N PHE A 104 0.73 -12.26 16.28
CA PHE A 104 0.72 -11.34 15.13
C PHE A 104 -0.69 -11.17 14.56
N LYS A 105 -1.49 -12.24 14.55
CA LYS A 105 -2.92 -12.13 14.23
C LYS A 105 -3.65 -11.22 15.20
N GLN A 106 -3.38 -11.34 16.50
CA GLN A 106 -3.94 -10.45 17.51
C GLN A 106 -3.52 -8.98 17.32
N ILE A 107 -2.24 -8.71 17.00
CA ILE A 107 -1.76 -7.37 16.64
C ILE A 107 -2.57 -6.80 15.46
N GLY A 108 -2.84 -7.63 14.44
CA GLY A 108 -3.69 -7.24 13.31
C GLY A 108 -5.09 -6.79 13.74
N ARG A 109 -5.75 -7.54 14.63
CA ARG A 109 -7.07 -7.17 15.18
C ARG A 109 -7.03 -5.83 15.92
N GLU A 110 -6.00 -5.63 16.74
CA GLU A 110 -5.84 -4.43 17.58
C GLU A 110 -5.43 -3.19 16.80
N ALA A 111 -4.71 -3.36 15.68
CA ALA A 111 -4.25 -2.25 14.83
C ALA A 111 -5.41 -1.34 14.36
N LEU A 112 -6.61 -1.89 14.21
CA LEU A 112 -7.82 -1.15 13.81
C LEU A 112 -8.31 -0.14 14.84
N GLN A 113 -7.81 -0.18 16.08
CA GLN A 113 -8.04 0.88 17.07
C GLN A 113 -7.26 2.16 16.73
N TYR A 114 -6.20 2.04 15.92
CA TYR A 114 -5.30 3.12 15.57
C TYR A 114 -5.35 3.49 14.09
N ILE A 115 -5.84 2.58 13.24
CA ILE A 115 -5.93 2.76 11.79
C ILE A 115 -7.39 2.92 11.38
N ASP A 116 -7.74 4.07 10.81
CA ASP A 116 -9.05 4.30 10.20
C ASP A 116 -9.03 3.87 8.74
N PHE A 117 -9.36 2.59 8.49
CA PHE A 117 -9.63 2.13 7.12
C PHE A 117 -11.00 2.64 6.68
N SER A 118 -11.00 3.51 5.68
CA SER A 118 -12.23 4.00 5.08
C SER A 118 -12.42 3.42 3.68
N PHE A 119 -13.54 2.72 3.49
CA PHE A 119 -13.90 2.24 2.16
C PHE A 119 -14.34 3.38 1.24
N GLY A 120 -13.94 3.27 -0.03
CA GLY A 120 -14.45 4.14 -1.09
C GLY A 120 -15.98 4.02 -1.26
N PRO A 121 -16.66 5.04 -1.84
CA PRO A 121 -18.12 5.05 -1.97
C PRO A 121 -18.70 3.83 -2.69
N THR A 122 -17.99 3.30 -3.68
CA THR A 122 -18.40 2.12 -4.47
C THR A 122 -18.47 0.87 -3.60
N ILE A 123 -17.41 0.59 -2.84
CA ILE A 123 -17.34 -0.58 -1.94
C ILE A 123 -18.37 -0.43 -0.83
N LYS A 124 -18.50 0.76 -0.24
CA LYS A 124 -19.57 1.04 0.75
C LYS A 124 -20.96 0.76 0.21
N ARG A 125 -21.23 1.06 -1.06
CA ARG A 125 -22.52 0.77 -1.70
C ARG A 125 -22.72 -0.74 -1.88
N GLN A 126 -21.71 -1.46 -2.36
CA GLN A 126 -21.77 -2.92 -2.52
C GLN A 126 -22.00 -3.61 -1.17
N MET A 127 -21.24 -3.24 -0.14
CA MET A 127 -21.41 -3.79 1.21
C MET A 127 -22.80 -3.51 1.77
N LYS A 128 -23.35 -2.29 1.58
CA LYS A 128 -24.73 -1.98 2.00
C LYS A 128 -25.79 -2.85 1.33
N VAL A 129 -25.60 -3.23 0.07
CA VAL A 129 -26.56 -4.06 -0.67
C VAL A 129 -26.56 -5.50 -0.15
N ILE A 130 -25.39 -6.02 0.21
CA ILE A 130 -25.25 -7.41 0.68
C ILE A 130 -25.39 -7.53 2.21
N LYS A 131 -25.33 -6.43 2.96
CA LYS A 131 -25.40 -6.46 4.43
C LYS A 131 -26.70 -7.08 4.92
N GLY A 132 -26.61 -8.11 5.76
CA GLY A 132 -27.76 -8.85 6.27
C GLY A 132 -28.41 -9.77 5.22
N SER A 133 -27.79 -9.94 4.05
CA SER A 133 -28.19 -10.95 3.08
C SER A 133 -28.04 -12.34 3.69
N PRO A 134 -29.03 -13.23 3.53
CA PRO A 134 -28.91 -14.64 3.93
C PRO A 134 -28.00 -15.44 2.98
N ILE A 135 -27.60 -14.86 1.84
CA ILE A 135 -26.77 -15.52 0.83
C ILE A 135 -25.30 -15.27 1.16
N ILE A 136 -24.72 -16.15 1.97
CA ILE A 136 -23.36 -16.00 2.53
C ILE A 136 -22.30 -15.90 1.43
N LYS A 137 -22.48 -16.67 0.34
CA LYS A 137 -21.63 -16.65 -0.85
C LYS A 137 -21.37 -15.23 -1.41
N LEU A 138 -22.34 -14.31 -1.31
CA LEU A 138 -22.17 -12.94 -1.80
C LEU A 138 -21.10 -12.17 -1.00
N TYR A 139 -20.93 -12.46 0.30
CA TYR A 139 -19.88 -11.83 1.10
C TYR A 139 -18.49 -12.26 0.62
N PHE A 140 -18.34 -13.54 0.26
CA PHE A 140 -17.09 -14.08 -0.28
C PHE A 140 -16.76 -13.52 -1.67
N GLU A 141 -17.75 -13.36 -2.55
CA GLU A 141 -17.52 -12.78 -3.88
C GLU A 141 -17.07 -11.31 -3.83
N VAL A 142 -17.58 -10.54 -2.85
CA VAL A 142 -17.18 -9.14 -2.67
C VAL A 142 -15.83 -9.02 -1.95
N PHE A 143 -15.32 -10.10 -1.34
CA PHE A 143 -14.10 -10.08 -0.54
C PHE A 143 -12.87 -9.57 -1.33
N LYS A 144 -12.63 -10.07 -2.54
CA LYS A 144 -11.45 -9.62 -3.30
C LYS A 144 -11.46 -8.12 -3.60
N ASN A 145 -12.65 -7.50 -3.67
CA ASN A 145 -12.80 -6.09 -4.04
C ASN A 145 -12.47 -5.12 -2.89
N PHE A 146 -12.54 -5.57 -1.63
CA PHE A 146 -12.24 -4.70 -0.48
C PHE A 146 -10.83 -4.92 0.08
N TYR A 147 -10.18 -6.05 -0.17
CA TYR A 147 -8.83 -6.34 0.35
C TYR A 147 -7.82 -5.21 0.11
N THR A 148 -7.75 -4.76 -1.14
CA THR A 148 -6.85 -3.66 -1.57
C THR A 148 -7.16 -2.31 -0.91
N SER A 149 -8.32 -2.16 -0.26
CA SER A 149 -8.67 -0.92 0.44
C SER A 149 -8.01 -0.76 1.81
N TYR A 150 -7.46 -1.83 2.40
CA TYR A 150 -6.75 -1.76 3.68
C TYR A 150 -5.32 -2.27 3.63
N ASP A 151 -4.95 -3.10 2.64
CA ASP A 151 -3.55 -3.46 2.41
C ASP A 151 -2.87 -2.48 1.43
N LEU A 152 -2.61 -1.26 1.92
CA LEU A 152 -2.00 -0.17 1.13
C LEU A 152 -0.56 -0.45 0.70
N LEU A 153 0.10 -1.42 1.33
CA LEU A 153 1.48 -1.81 1.00
C LEU A 153 1.53 -2.72 -0.23
N GLN A 154 0.42 -3.37 -0.59
CA GLN A 154 0.39 -4.39 -1.63
C GLN A 154 -0.63 -4.10 -2.75
N PRO A 155 -0.54 -2.95 -3.45
CA PRO A 155 -1.51 -2.61 -4.49
C PRO A 155 -1.50 -3.55 -5.70
N THR A 156 -0.45 -4.36 -5.88
CA THR A 156 -0.34 -5.34 -6.99
C THR A 156 -0.69 -6.76 -6.56
N ILE A 157 -1.10 -6.98 -5.31
CA ILE A 157 -1.46 -8.33 -4.87
C ILE A 157 -2.61 -8.88 -5.70
N GLU A 158 -2.45 -10.10 -6.16
CA GLU A 158 -3.49 -10.81 -6.88
C GLU A 158 -4.22 -11.74 -5.91
N ILE A 159 -5.55 -11.77 -5.99
CA ILE A 159 -6.40 -12.61 -5.13
C ILE A 159 -7.28 -13.45 -6.05
N SER A 160 -7.24 -14.77 -5.87
CA SER A 160 -8.09 -15.69 -6.62
C SER A 160 -9.57 -15.46 -6.34
N ASP A 161 -10.43 -15.99 -7.21
CA ASP A 161 -11.82 -16.21 -6.83
C ASP A 161 -11.90 -17.17 -5.62
N PRO A 162 -12.92 -17.03 -4.75
CA PRO A 162 -13.06 -17.88 -3.57
C PRO A 162 -13.38 -19.32 -3.95
N GLU A 163 -12.61 -20.25 -3.41
CA GLU A 163 -12.98 -21.67 -3.38
C GLU A 163 -13.88 -21.90 -2.17
N ILE A 164 -15.20 -21.86 -2.40
CA ILE A 164 -16.22 -21.99 -1.36
C ILE A 164 -16.45 -23.48 -1.08
N ASP A 165 -16.49 -23.83 0.20
CA ASP A 165 -16.75 -25.19 0.64
C ASP A 165 -18.20 -25.64 0.39
N GLU A 166 -18.48 -26.93 0.61
CA GLU A 166 -19.83 -27.49 0.40
C GLU A 166 -20.88 -26.88 1.34
N THR A 167 -20.47 -26.41 2.53
CA THR A 167 -21.38 -25.81 3.51
C THR A 167 -21.74 -24.37 3.16
N GLY A 168 -20.94 -23.70 2.32
CA GLY A 168 -21.07 -22.29 1.99
C GLY A 168 -20.67 -21.34 3.13
N MET A 169 -20.06 -21.87 4.21
CA MET A 169 -19.63 -21.11 5.39
C MET A 169 -18.14 -20.81 5.39
N SER A 170 -17.37 -21.47 4.52
CA SER A 170 -15.94 -21.26 4.39
C SER A 170 -15.57 -20.94 2.94
N ALA A 171 -14.59 -20.07 2.77
CA ALA A 171 -13.97 -19.81 1.47
C ALA A 171 -12.45 -19.73 1.62
N ILE A 172 -11.72 -20.35 0.70
CA ILE A 172 -10.27 -20.23 0.60
C ILE A 172 -9.92 -19.25 -0.53
N TYR A 173 -9.02 -18.32 -0.22
CA TYR A 173 -8.45 -17.39 -1.18
C TYR A 173 -6.96 -17.65 -1.32
N ARG A 174 -6.47 -17.63 -2.56
CA ARG A 174 -5.04 -17.65 -2.86
C ARG A 174 -4.59 -16.23 -3.17
N PHE A 175 -3.58 -15.76 -2.46
CA PHE A 175 -2.93 -14.49 -2.68
C PHE A 175 -1.56 -14.71 -3.33
N SER A 176 -1.30 -14.02 -4.45
CA SER A 176 -0.06 -14.10 -5.23
C SER A 176 0.50 -12.71 -5.53
N ASP A 177 1.74 -12.67 -6.03
CA ASP A 177 2.51 -11.43 -6.31
C ASP A 177 2.71 -10.50 -5.10
N SER A 178 2.58 -11.04 -3.88
CA SER A 178 2.83 -10.29 -2.65
C SER A 178 4.30 -9.88 -2.51
N GLU A 179 4.55 -8.60 -2.23
CA GLU A 179 5.87 -8.07 -1.83
C GLU A 179 6.47 -8.76 -0.59
N PHE A 180 5.70 -9.55 0.16
CA PHE A 180 6.16 -10.27 1.35
C PHE A 180 6.42 -11.77 1.08
N LEU A 181 6.30 -12.23 -0.17
CA LEU A 181 6.66 -13.59 -0.60
C LEU A 181 7.99 -13.59 -1.38
N GLU A 182 9.08 -13.18 -0.72
CA GLU A 182 10.41 -13.04 -1.32
C GLU A 182 11.33 -14.19 -0.91
N ASN A 183 11.12 -15.37 -1.50
CA ASN A 183 11.92 -16.62 -1.37
C ASN A 183 12.38 -16.97 0.06
N SER A 184 11.72 -16.43 1.08
CA SER A 184 12.10 -16.51 2.49
C SER A 184 10.88 -16.32 3.36
N GLU A 185 10.91 -16.93 4.54
CA GLU A 185 9.83 -16.83 5.53
C GLU A 185 9.94 -15.58 6.42
N GLU A 186 10.89 -14.68 6.16
CA GLU A 186 11.18 -13.56 7.06
C GLU A 186 10.00 -12.60 7.25
N PHE A 187 9.09 -12.55 6.28
CA PHE A 187 7.99 -11.60 6.25
C PHE A 187 6.60 -12.25 6.39
N ILE A 188 6.52 -13.56 6.70
CA ILE A 188 5.24 -14.29 6.75
C ILE A 188 4.25 -13.73 7.77
N TYR A 189 4.75 -13.07 8.82
CA TYR A 189 3.92 -12.43 9.85
C TYR A 189 3.04 -11.29 9.32
N HIS A 190 3.33 -10.76 8.13
CA HIS A 190 2.38 -9.90 7.40
C HIS A 190 1.03 -10.59 7.21
N PHE A 191 1.02 -11.84 6.76
CA PHE A 191 -0.22 -12.55 6.42
C PHE A 191 -1.06 -12.89 7.65
N TYR A 192 -0.43 -13.14 8.80
CA TYR A 192 -1.13 -13.33 10.06
C TYR A 192 -1.75 -12.02 10.56
N MET A 193 -1.01 -10.90 10.49
CA MET A 193 -1.58 -9.58 10.79
C MET A 193 -2.73 -9.22 9.84
N ALA A 194 -2.57 -9.47 8.54
CA ALA A 194 -3.63 -9.30 7.55
C ALA A 194 -4.86 -10.15 7.91
N ALA A 195 -4.67 -11.42 8.31
CA ALA A 195 -5.77 -12.28 8.77
C ALA A 195 -6.53 -11.67 9.96
N GLY A 196 -5.83 -11.13 10.95
CA GLY A 196 -6.48 -10.44 12.09
C GLY A 196 -7.24 -9.18 11.69
N ILE A 197 -6.67 -8.36 10.79
CA ILE A 197 -7.35 -7.19 10.24
C ILE A 197 -8.63 -7.61 9.49
N MET A 198 -8.52 -8.66 8.68
CA MET A 198 -9.62 -9.21 7.90
C MET A 198 -10.78 -9.63 8.79
N GLU A 199 -10.52 -10.40 9.86
CA GLU A 199 -11.56 -10.86 10.78
C GLU A 199 -12.41 -9.72 11.32
N VAL A 200 -11.78 -8.65 11.80
CA VAL A 200 -12.48 -7.53 12.42
C VAL A 200 -13.23 -6.70 11.38
N ILE A 201 -12.60 -6.40 10.24
CA ILE A 201 -13.25 -5.66 9.16
C ILE A 201 -14.46 -6.44 8.64
N PHE A 202 -14.30 -7.73 8.35
CA PHE A 202 -15.37 -8.55 7.84
C PHE A 202 -16.49 -8.69 8.86
N THR A 203 -16.17 -8.98 10.11
CA THR A 203 -17.17 -9.08 11.18
C THR A 203 -18.00 -7.79 11.29
N ARG A 204 -17.36 -6.62 11.22
CA ARG A 204 -18.04 -5.33 11.28
C ARG A 204 -18.98 -5.09 10.10
N GLU A 205 -18.54 -5.44 8.89
CA GLU A 205 -19.29 -5.13 7.68
C GLU A 205 -20.43 -6.12 7.41
N ILE A 206 -20.19 -7.42 7.62
CA ILE A 206 -21.19 -8.48 7.37
C ILE A 206 -22.14 -8.67 8.56
N GLY A 207 -21.70 -8.36 9.79
CA GLY A 207 -22.49 -8.50 11.01
C GLY A 207 -22.51 -9.93 11.60
N HIS A 208 -21.63 -10.80 11.13
CA HIS A 208 -21.43 -12.16 11.63
C HIS A 208 -19.99 -12.34 12.08
N PRO A 209 -19.70 -13.15 13.12
CA PRO A 209 -18.32 -13.44 13.49
C PRO A 209 -17.58 -14.10 12.33
N VAL A 210 -16.40 -13.58 12.02
CA VAL A 210 -15.49 -14.12 10.99
C VAL A 210 -14.19 -14.54 11.61
N GLU A 211 -13.71 -15.71 11.21
CA GLU A 211 -12.36 -16.20 11.51
C GLU A 211 -11.58 -16.41 10.23
N CYS A 212 -10.32 -15.99 10.21
CA CYS A 212 -9.44 -16.13 9.05
C CYS A 212 -8.20 -16.95 9.42
N PHE A 213 -7.81 -17.94 8.62
CA PHE A 213 -6.64 -18.77 8.92
C PHE A 213 -5.67 -18.76 7.76
N VAL A 214 -4.39 -18.59 8.07
CA VAL A 214 -3.31 -18.79 7.08
C VAL A 214 -3.08 -20.29 6.97
N GLU A 215 -3.59 -20.90 5.90
CA GLU A 215 -3.62 -22.35 5.70
C GLU A 215 -2.29 -22.88 5.16
N GLU A 216 -1.73 -22.17 4.19
CA GLU A 216 -0.55 -22.59 3.47
C GLU A 216 0.26 -21.37 3.03
N ILE A 217 1.57 -21.43 3.22
CA ILE A 217 2.52 -20.48 2.64
C ILE A 217 3.43 -21.29 1.71
N HIS A 218 3.36 -20.99 0.42
CA HIS A 218 4.20 -21.60 -0.59
C HIS A 218 5.21 -20.59 -1.10
N LEU A 219 6.49 -20.87 -0.89
CA LEU A 219 7.61 -20.06 -1.38
C LEU A 219 8.32 -20.81 -2.49
N ALA A 220 8.31 -20.25 -3.70
CA ALA A 220 9.02 -20.74 -4.86
C ALA A 220 10.25 -19.86 -5.15
N ASP A 221 11.15 -20.33 -6.02
CA ASP A 221 12.32 -19.54 -6.47
C ASP A 221 11.92 -18.26 -7.22
N ASN A 222 10.75 -18.29 -7.86
CA ASN A 222 10.18 -17.16 -8.56
C ASN A 222 8.98 -16.62 -7.76
N LYS A 223 9.03 -15.34 -7.40
CA LYS A 223 7.97 -14.63 -6.67
C LYS A 223 6.57 -14.86 -7.26
N LYS A 224 6.47 -14.94 -8.60
CA LYS A 224 5.19 -15.13 -9.29
C LYS A 224 4.53 -16.48 -8.98
N ASP A 225 5.34 -17.48 -8.63
CA ASP A 225 4.88 -18.82 -8.33
C ASP A 225 4.61 -19.00 -6.82
N SER A 226 5.13 -18.10 -5.99
CA SER A 226 4.85 -18.04 -4.55
C SER A 226 3.41 -17.58 -4.27
N TYR A 227 2.80 -18.15 -3.24
CA TYR A 227 1.45 -17.76 -2.80
C TYR A 227 1.21 -18.04 -1.32
N VAL A 228 0.17 -17.41 -0.78
CA VAL A 228 -0.40 -17.76 0.52
C VAL A 228 -1.88 -18.10 0.34
N LYS A 229 -2.35 -19.16 1.01
CA LYS A 229 -3.78 -19.48 1.11
C LYS A 229 -4.30 -19.00 2.45
N ILE A 230 -5.39 -18.24 2.41
CA ILE A 230 -6.09 -17.80 3.62
C ILE A 230 -7.53 -18.27 3.53
N SER A 231 -7.98 -19.05 4.50
CA SER A 231 -9.39 -19.39 4.66
C SER A 231 -10.13 -18.29 5.41
N VAL A 232 -11.39 -18.08 5.08
CA VAL A 232 -12.32 -17.15 5.74
C VAL A 232 -13.56 -17.94 6.10
N ASN A 233 -13.85 -18.03 7.40
CA ASN A 233 -14.94 -18.82 7.96
C ASN A 233 -15.96 -17.88 8.60
N ILE A 234 -17.22 -17.99 8.19
CA ILE A 234 -18.34 -17.21 8.74
C ILE A 234 -19.12 -18.09 9.73
N LYS A 235 -19.37 -17.58 10.94
CA LYS A 235 -20.08 -18.28 12.02
C LYS A 235 -21.52 -17.84 12.21
#